data_AF-A0A7V8J9R7-F1
#
_entry.id   AF-A0A7V8J9R7-F1
#
_cell.length_a   1.000
_cell.length_b   1.000
_cell.length_c   1.000
_cell.angle_alpha   90.00
_cell.angle_beta   90.00
_cell.angle_gamma   90.00
#
_symmetry.space_group_name_H-M   'P 1'
#
loop_
_entity.id
_entity.type
_entity.pdbx_description
1 polymer ?
#
loop_
_entity_poly.entity_id
_entity_poly.type
_entity_poly.pdbx_seq_one_letter_code
_entity_poly.pdbx_strand_id
1 'polypeptide(L)'
;MSLAKIASVACIALTLGACQSLFQPSYTTPLEIKREKSEQLKSGCSGNDCPLVNLDTVHFPAEPQLDAIVEKRLLQMTRTRPDAVLPASLSAYREQFLQSAPDRHGMYLQSKVREQHDGLVIIELASYLDTGGANGTPGRGFVNYSRQQHKALNLTDMLLPGQEETFWKAARVAHNNWLINTHLDREAEFVKTWPFQKTPNVALTQNAVTLKYDVTTIAPSVLGHIELQIPYDRLKGVLKPELFPGDH
;
A
#
# COMPACT_ATOMS: atom_id res chain seq x y z
N MET A 1 -15.53 61.21 22.90
CA MET A 1 -15.27 59.76 23.08
C MET A 1 -14.29 59.35 22.00
N SER A 2 -13.06 59.03 22.40
CA SER A 2 -11.86 59.10 21.56
C SER A 2 -11.71 57.93 20.57
N LEU A 3 -11.46 58.26 19.30
CA LEU A 3 -11.04 57.39 18.20
C LEU A 3 -9.81 56.52 18.53
N ALA A 4 -9.06 56.86 19.58
CA ALA A 4 -7.88 56.11 20.02
C ALA A 4 -8.18 54.70 20.56
N LYS A 5 -9.42 54.40 20.98
CA LYS A 5 -9.75 53.07 21.51
C LYS A 5 -10.04 52.01 20.42
N ILE A 6 -10.37 52.41 19.20
CA ILE A 6 -10.70 51.47 18.11
C ILE A 6 -9.43 50.97 17.41
N ALA A 7 -8.38 51.79 17.32
CA ALA A 7 -7.12 51.40 16.69
C ALA A 7 -6.33 50.33 17.48
N SER A 8 -6.50 50.27 18.81
CA SER A 8 -5.73 49.37 19.68
C SER A 8 -6.21 47.91 19.61
N VAL A 9 -7.50 47.69 19.30
CA VAL A 9 -8.06 46.33 19.19
C VAL A 9 -7.73 45.68 17.84
N ALA A 10 -7.56 46.47 16.77
CA ALA A 10 -7.21 45.97 15.45
C ALA A 10 -5.76 45.44 15.36
N CYS A 11 -4.82 46.01 16.10
CA CYS A 11 -3.41 45.57 16.07
C CYS A 11 -3.17 44.23 16.78
N ILE A 12 -3.99 43.89 17.79
CA ILE A 12 -3.84 42.62 18.55
C ILE A 12 -4.38 41.43 17.75
N ALA A 13 -5.42 41.64 16.91
CA ALA A 13 -5.96 40.59 16.05
C ALA A 13 -4.98 40.19 14.90
N LEU A 14 -4.17 41.13 14.41
CA LEU A 14 -3.22 40.89 13.32
C LEU A 14 -1.96 40.11 13.76
N THR A 15 -1.61 40.12 15.06
CA THR A 15 -0.45 39.36 15.56
C THR A 15 -0.79 37.91 15.93
N LEU A 16 -2.06 37.55 16.09
CA LEU A 16 -2.50 36.19 16.44
C LEU A 16 -2.66 35.27 15.21
N GLY A 17 -2.78 35.82 14.00
CA GLY A 17 -2.82 35.03 12.76
C GLY A 17 -1.47 34.46 12.33
N ALA A 18 -0.36 35.09 12.73
CA ALA A 18 0.99 34.69 12.31
C ALA A 18 1.50 33.40 13.02
N CYS A 19 0.97 33.06 14.20
CA CYS A 19 1.38 31.84 14.90
C CYS A 19 0.79 30.57 14.29
N GLN A 20 -0.29 30.62 13.51
CA GLN A 20 -0.90 29.40 12.92
C GLN A 20 -0.04 28.78 11.80
N SER A 21 0.86 29.56 11.19
CA SER A 21 1.81 29.05 10.18
C SER A 21 2.93 28.20 10.79
N LEU A 22 3.30 28.47 12.06
CA LEU A 22 4.39 27.75 12.75
C LEU A 22 3.98 26.36 13.27
N PHE A 23 2.70 26.00 13.20
CA PHE A 23 2.17 24.72 13.67
C PHE A 23 1.68 23.80 12.55
N GLN A 24 1.93 24.12 11.27
CA GLN A 24 1.62 23.19 10.19
C GLN A 24 2.58 22.00 10.23
N PRO A 25 2.07 20.74 10.18
CA PRO A 25 2.92 19.56 10.15
C PRO A 25 3.89 19.64 8.97
N SER A 26 5.19 19.43 9.24
CA SER A 26 6.16 19.24 8.16
C SER A 26 5.86 17.92 7.45
N TYR A 27 5.33 18.03 6.23
CA TYR A 27 5.07 16.88 5.36
C TYR A 27 6.33 16.39 4.63
N THR A 28 7.45 17.09 4.76
CA THR A 28 8.77 16.68 4.27
C THR A 28 9.51 15.82 5.30
N THR A 29 9.22 15.95 6.59
CA THR A 29 9.78 15.07 7.62
C THR A 29 9.06 13.71 7.60
N PRO A 30 9.77 12.60 7.38
CA PRO A 30 9.18 11.26 7.43
C PRO A 30 8.62 10.94 8.83
N LEU A 31 7.54 10.15 8.89
CA LEU A 31 7.05 9.59 10.14
C LEU A 31 8.09 8.65 10.75
N GLU A 32 8.20 8.69 12.08
CA GLU A 32 8.89 7.66 12.86
C GLU A 32 8.14 6.32 12.70
N ILE A 33 8.89 5.24 12.55
CA ILE A 33 8.37 3.89 12.36
C ILE A 33 8.94 2.99 13.44
N LYS A 34 8.08 2.21 14.10
CA LYS A 34 8.48 1.10 14.98
C LYS A 34 8.16 -0.22 14.31
N ARG A 35 9.13 -1.12 14.24
CA ARG A 35 8.95 -2.45 13.65
C ARG A 35 8.71 -3.48 14.74
N GLU A 36 7.69 -4.29 14.58
CA GLU A 36 7.40 -5.43 15.45
C GLU A 36 7.51 -6.73 14.65
N LYS A 37 8.20 -7.71 15.22
CA LYS A 37 8.33 -9.04 14.64
C LYS A 37 7.93 -10.09 15.67
N SER A 38 7.13 -11.04 15.23
CA SER A 38 6.83 -12.24 16.01
C SER A 38 6.76 -13.45 15.12
N GLU A 39 7.25 -14.57 15.62
CA GLU A 39 7.11 -15.87 15.02
C GLU A 39 6.66 -16.86 16.09
N GLN A 40 5.64 -17.65 15.78
CA GLN A 40 5.06 -18.60 16.72
C GLN A 40 4.75 -19.91 16.01
N LEU A 41 5.17 -21.01 16.63
CA LEU A 41 4.82 -22.37 16.25
C LEU A 41 3.58 -22.85 17.02
N LYS A 42 2.86 -23.82 16.46
CA LYS A 42 1.76 -24.50 17.15
C LYS A 42 2.28 -25.19 18.42
N SER A 43 1.65 -24.93 19.56
CA SER A 43 2.00 -25.56 20.83
C SER A 43 1.85 -27.08 20.77
N GLY A 44 2.83 -27.81 21.34
CA GLY A 44 2.82 -29.28 21.39
C GLY A 44 3.18 -29.96 20.07
N CYS A 45 3.62 -29.20 19.07
CA CYS A 45 4.05 -29.70 17.78
C CYS A 45 5.58 -29.56 17.63
N SER A 46 6.18 -30.46 16.85
CA SER A 46 7.64 -30.56 16.70
C SER A 46 8.01 -31.02 15.29
N GLY A 47 9.16 -30.58 14.77
CA GLY A 47 9.63 -30.91 13.43
C GLY A 47 9.36 -29.81 12.40
N ASN A 48 9.80 -30.04 11.15
CA ASN A 48 9.78 -29.04 10.08
C ASN A 48 8.39 -28.76 9.52
N ASP A 49 7.44 -29.66 9.76
CA ASP A 49 6.06 -29.55 9.29
C ASP A 49 5.18 -28.77 10.28
N CYS A 50 5.77 -28.23 11.34
CA CYS A 50 5.01 -27.63 12.41
C CYS A 50 4.34 -26.32 12.00
N PRO A 51 3.03 -26.13 12.25
CA PRO A 51 2.36 -24.93 11.79
C PRO A 51 2.95 -23.66 12.41
N LEU A 52 3.12 -22.64 11.56
CA LEU A 52 3.85 -21.43 11.89
C LEU A 52 3.08 -20.17 11.51
N VAL A 53 3.12 -19.16 12.36
CA VAL A 53 2.69 -17.80 12.05
C VAL A 53 3.85 -16.84 12.25
N ASN A 54 4.21 -16.09 11.21
CA ASN A 54 5.17 -15.00 11.23
C ASN A 54 4.45 -13.68 10.91
N LEU A 55 4.57 -12.71 11.81
CA LEU A 55 4.07 -11.35 11.65
C LEU A 55 5.25 -10.38 11.72
N ASP A 56 5.42 -9.55 10.69
CA ASP A 56 6.47 -8.53 10.59
C ASP A 56 5.83 -7.19 10.21
N THR A 57 5.41 -6.42 11.19
CA THR A 57 4.60 -5.22 11.01
C THR A 57 5.35 -3.94 11.34
N VAL A 58 4.93 -2.84 10.72
CA VAL A 58 5.34 -1.48 11.07
C VAL A 58 4.20 -0.73 11.76
N HIS A 59 4.57 0.09 12.75
CA HIS A 59 3.70 0.91 13.58
C HIS A 59 4.12 2.37 13.51
N PHE A 60 3.13 3.27 13.59
CA PHE A 60 3.31 4.72 13.43
C PHE A 60 2.85 5.44 14.70
N PRO A 61 3.75 5.71 15.67
CA PRO A 61 3.36 6.31 16.96
C PRO A 61 2.61 7.64 16.85
N ALA A 62 2.95 8.45 15.84
CA ALA A 62 2.31 9.73 15.58
C ALA A 62 1.02 9.62 14.75
N GLU A 63 0.70 8.44 14.19
CA GLU A 63 -0.39 8.23 13.24
C GLU A 63 -1.12 6.88 13.50
N PRO A 64 -1.70 6.66 14.69
CA PRO A 64 -2.24 5.35 15.09
C PRO A 64 -3.39 4.83 14.22
N GLN A 65 -4.12 5.69 13.51
CA GLN A 65 -5.11 5.22 12.54
C GLN A 65 -4.49 4.45 11.37
N LEU A 66 -3.21 4.70 11.05
CA LEU A 66 -2.50 3.99 9.99
C LEU A 66 -2.25 2.53 10.39
N ASP A 67 -1.96 2.27 11.67
CA ASP A 67 -1.82 0.90 12.20
C ASP A 67 -3.10 0.09 11.98
N ALA A 68 -4.27 0.66 12.29
CA ALA A 68 -5.55 0.00 12.10
C ALA A 68 -5.86 -0.27 10.61
N ILE A 69 -5.47 0.65 9.72
CA ILE A 69 -5.59 0.47 8.27
C ILE A 69 -4.69 -0.68 7.80
N VAL A 70 -3.42 -0.68 8.22
CA VAL A 70 -2.44 -1.72 7.86
C VAL A 70 -2.90 -3.08 8.36
N GLU A 71 -3.32 -3.19 9.62
CA GLU A 71 -3.83 -4.43 10.19
C GLU A 71 -5.02 -4.96 9.39
N LYS A 72 -6.01 -4.11 9.12
CA LYS A 72 -7.19 -4.50 8.31
C LYS A 72 -6.80 -4.97 6.91
N ARG A 73 -5.82 -4.32 6.27
CA ARG A 73 -5.34 -4.72 4.94
C ARG A 73 -4.59 -6.04 4.96
N LEU A 74 -3.74 -6.28 5.97
CA LEU A 74 -3.06 -7.56 6.15
C LEU A 74 -4.08 -8.69 6.38
N LEU A 75 -5.09 -8.47 7.22
CA LEU A 75 -6.20 -9.42 7.42
C LEU A 75 -6.97 -9.70 6.13
N GLN A 76 -7.18 -8.69 5.27
CA GLN A 76 -7.80 -8.93 3.95
C GLN A 76 -6.98 -9.88 3.07
N MET A 77 -5.65 -9.89 3.20
CA MET A 77 -4.76 -10.77 2.44
C MET A 77 -4.77 -12.22 2.94
N THR A 78 -5.47 -12.52 4.05
CA THR A 78 -5.62 -13.88 4.58
C THR A 78 -6.89 -14.58 4.08
N ARG A 79 -7.74 -13.84 3.37
CA ARG A 79 -9.02 -14.33 2.88
C ARG A 79 -8.82 -15.35 1.75
N THR A 80 -9.17 -16.61 2.02
CA THR A 80 -9.12 -17.70 1.04
C THR A 80 -10.44 -17.92 0.30
N ARG A 81 -11.55 -17.32 0.77
CA ARG A 81 -12.88 -17.37 0.13
C ARG A 81 -13.54 -15.99 0.13
N PRO A 82 -14.27 -15.58 -0.92
CA PRO A 82 -14.83 -14.23 -1.03
C PRO A 82 -15.72 -13.78 0.14
N ASP A 83 -16.45 -14.72 0.75
CA ASP A 83 -17.41 -14.53 1.83
C ASP A 83 -16.81 -14.73 3.23
N ALA A 84 -15.53 -15.09 3.34
CA ALA A 84 -14.93 -15.35 4.64
C ALA A 84 -14.87 -14.07 5.49
N VAL A 85 -15.41 -14.19 6.70
CA VAL A 85 -15.36 -13.16 7.74
C VAL A 85 -13.90 -12.93 8.13
N LEU A 86 -13.49 -11.67 8.18
CA LEU A 86 -12.14 -11.34 8.63
C LEU A 86 -12.05 -11.48 10.15
N PRO A 87 -10.94 -12.02 10.67
CA PRO A 87 -10.65 -11.98 12.10
C PRO A 87 -10.66 -10.55 12.65
N ALA A 88 -10.88 -10.40 13.95
CA ALA A 88 -10.96 -9.09 14.60
C ALA A 88 -9.60 -8.35 14.65
N SER A 89 -8.48 -9.09 14.73
CA SER A 89 -7.12 -8.57 14.78
C SER A 89 -6.12 -9.62 14.29
N LEU A 90 -4.87 -9.23 14.04
CA LEU A 90 -3.80 -10.16 13.70
C LEU A 90 -3.49 -11.14 14.83
N SER A 91 -3.58 -10.71 16.10
CA SER A 91 -3.40 -11.63 17.24
C SER A 91 -4.51 -12.67 17.30
N ALA A 92 -5.77 -12.25 17.17
CA ALA A 92 -6.91 -13.17 17.15
C ALA A 92 -6.78 -14.16 16.00
N TYR A 93 -6.32 -13.72 14.83
CA TYR A 93 -6.11 -14.62 13.71
C TYR A 93 -4.95 -15.60 13.95
N ARG A 94 -3.84 -15.14 14.50
CA ARG A 94 -2.69 -15.99 14.88
C ARG A 94 -3.13 -17.10 15.84
N GLU A 95 -3.88 -16.75 16.88
CA GLU A 95 -4.40 -17.72 17.86
C GLU A 95 -5.32 -18.74 17.19
N GLN A 96 -6.29 -18.28 16.39
CA GLN A 96 -7.20 -19.15 15.64
C GLN A 96 -6.44 -20.10 14.68
N PHE A 97 -5.47 -19.56 13.96
CA PHE A 97 -4.65 -20.33 13.02
C PHE A 97 -3.85 -21.39 13.77
N LEU A 98 -3.08 -21.03 14.78
CA LEU A 98 -2.24 -21.97 15.52
C LEU A 98 -3.08 -23.03 16.26
N GLN A 99 -4.29 -22.70 16.71
CA GLN A 99 -5.18 -23.67 17.35
C GLN A 99 -5.62 -24.78 16.39
N SER A 100 -5.91 -24.46 15.12
CA SER A 100 -6.61 -25.37 14.19
C SER A 100 -5.81 -25.81 12.96
N ALA A 101 -4.69 -25.14 12.66
CA ALA A 101 -3.89 -25.41 11.47
C ALA A 101 -3.39 -26.87 11.47
N PRO A 102 -3.58 -27.61 10.35
CA PRO A 102 -2.92 -28.89 10.11
C PRO A 102 -1.42 -28.71 9.91
N ASP A 103 -0.65 -29.78 10.02
CA ASP A 103 0.77 -29.81 9.65
C ASP A 103 0.98 -29.30 8.22
N ARG A 104 2.18 -28.78 7.94
CA ARG A 104 2.56 -28.14 6.68
C ARG A 104 1.69 -26.95 6.30
N HIS A 105 1.23 -26.21 7.30
CA HIS A 105 0.56 -24.92 7.10
C HIS A 105 1.38 -23.79 7.71
N GLY A 106 1.40 -22.66 7.03
CA GLY A 106 2.20 -21.52 7.44
C GLY A 106 1.57 -20.23 6.99
N MET A 107 1.74 -19.19 7.79
CA MET A 107 1.32 -17.85 7.42
C MET A 107 2.44 -16.87 7.70
N TYR A 108 2.74 -16.05 6.69
CA TYR A 108 3.66 -14.93 6.80
C TYR A 108 2.90 -13.69 6.37
N LEU A 109 2.83 -12.69 7.23
CA LEU A 109 2.24 -11.39 6.94
C LEU A 109 3.24 -10.30 7.26
N GLN A 110 3.47 -9.41 6.31
CA GLN A 110 4.44 -8.33 6.44
C GLN A 110 3.86 -7.00 5.96
N SER A 111 4.12 -5.94 6.72
CA SER A 111 4.01 -4.56 6.26
C SER A 111 5.36 -3.86 6.37
N LYS A 112 5.73 -3.09 5.35
CA LYS A 112 6.93 -2.26 5.36
C LYS A 112 6.61 -0.90 4.75
N VAL A 113 7.23 0.16 5.25
CA VAL A 113 7.23 1.44 4.55
C VAL A 113 8.15 1.31 3.34
N ARG A 114 7.58 1.47 2.15
CA ARG A 114 8.33 1.50 0.90
C ARG A 114 8.96 2.87 0.72
N GLU A 115 8.16 3.92 0.81
CA GLU A 115 8.56 5.31 0.58
C GLU A 115 7.76 6.27 1.48
N GLN A 116 8.35 7.42 1.82
CA GLN A 116 7.66 8.57 2.41
C GLN A 116 8.12 9.84 1.69
N HIS A 117 7.17 10.61 1.19
CA HIS A 117 7.44 11.86 0.48
C HIS A 117 6.18 12.70 0.35
N ASP A 118 6.30 14.02 0.23
CA ASP A 118 5.17 14.92 -0.06
C ASP A 118 3.93 14.71 0.84
N GLY A 119 4.14 14.30 2.09
CA GLY A 119 3.05 13.96 3.02
C GLY A 119 2.34 12.63 2.73
N LEU A 120 2.81 11.83 1.78
CA LEU A 120 2.41 10.46 1.52
C LEU A 120 3.30 9.46 2.28
N VAL A 121 2.67 8.38 2.74
CA VAL A 121 3.32 7.20 3.31
C VAL A 121 2.88 6.01 2.48
N ILE A 122 3.81 5.43 1.72
CA ILE A 122 3.55 4.29 0.85
C ILE A 122 3.98 3.03 1.60
N ILE A 123 3.02 2.20 1.98
CA ILE A 123 3.27 0.93 2.67
C ILE A 123 3.08 -0.21 1.68
N GLU A 124 4.08 -1.06 1.57
CA GLU A 124 3.98 -2.32 0.83
C GLU A 124 3.60 -3.45 1.78
N LEU A 125 2.61 -4.23 1.37
CA LEU A 125 2.10 -5.37 2.10
C LEU A 125 2.47 -6.66 1.36
N ALA A 126 2.86 -7.67 2.12
CA ALA A 126 3.12 -9.00 1.59
C ALA A 126 2.45 -10.06 2.47
N SER A 127 1.92 -11.08 1.80
CA SER A 127 1.52 -12.32 2.45
C SER A 127 2.17 -13.52 1.77
N TYR A 128 2.33 -14.60 2.52
CA TYR A 128 2.56 -15.94 2.00
C TYR A 128 1.74 -16.92 2.84
N LEU A 129 0.76 -17.56 2.22
CA LEU A 129 -0.12 -18.54 2.88
C LEU A 129 0.21 -19.93 2.36
N ASP A 130 0.78 -20.77 3.21
CA ASP A 130 0.92 -22.19 2.96
C ASP A 130 -0.29 -22.94 3.55
N THR A 131 -1.08 -23.53 2.66
CA THR A 131 -2.30 -24.28 3.00
C THR A 131 -2.14 -25.77 2.72
N GLY A 132 -0.91 -26.31 2.85
CA GLY A 132 -0.60 -27.72 2.59
C GLY A 132 -0.53 -28.10 1.12
N GLY A 133 -0.48 -27.11 0.23
CA GLY A 133 -0.35 -27.29 -1.22
C GLY A 133 1.08 -27.62 -1.66
N ALA A 134 1.31 -27.67 -2.98
CA ALA A 134 2.66 -27.82 -3.53
C ALA A 134 3.52 -26.57 -3.27
N ASN A 135 2.91 -25.39 -3.36
CA ASN A 135 3.50 -24.10 -3.05
C ASN A 135 2.49 -23.26 -2.25
N GLY A 136 2.97 -22.38 -1.39
CA GLY A 136 2.12 -21.36 -0.78
C GLY A 136 1.72 -20.27 -1.76
N THR A 137 0.72 -19.49 -1.37
CA THR A 137 0.15 -18.40 -2.17
C THR A 137 0.74 -17.06 -1.73
N PRO A 138 1.62 -16.44 -2.54
CA PRO A 138 2.12 -15.11 -2.25
C PRO A 138 1.10 -14.04 -2.65
N GLY A 139 0.82 -13.09 -1.76
CA GLY A 139 0.01 -11.91 -2.05
C GLY A 139 0.80 -10.62 -1.93
N ARG A 140 0.44 -9.59 -2.70
CA ARG A 140 0.99 -8.24 -2.58
C ARG A 140 -0.12 -7.20 -2.47
N GLY A 141 0.19 -6.10 -1.80
CA GLY A 141 -0.72 -4.97 -1.65
C GLY A 141 0.01 -3.67 -1.38
N PHE A 142 -0.71 -2.56 -1.53
CA PHE A 142 -0.22 -1.24 -1.16
C PHE A 142 -1.25 -0.48 -0.31
N VAL A 143 -0.74 0.37 0.58
CA VAL A 143 -1.50 1.46 1.21
C VAL A 143 -0.83 2.77 0.81
N ASN A 144 -1.59 3.64 0.16
CA ASN A 144 -1.18 5.02 -0.14
C ASN A 144 -1.82 5.92 0.91
N TYR A 145 -1.11 6.23 1.99
CA TYR A 145 -1.68 7.04 3.06
C TYR A 145 -1.31 8.51 2.89
N SER A 146 -2.31 9.39 2.77
CA SER A 146 -2.11 10.83 2.83
C SER A 146 -2.19 11.30 4.28
N ARG A 147 -1.08 11.84 4.79
CA ARG A 147 -1.02 12.48 6.11
C ARG A 147 -1.87 13.74 6.16
N GLN A 148 -1.96 14.47 5.05
CA GLN A 148 -2.78 15.68 4.97
C GLN A 148 -4.29 15.39 5.07
N GLN A 149 -4.74 14.29 4.46
CA GLN A 149 -6.16 13.88 4.50
C GLN A 149 -6.46 12.89 5.63
N HIS A 150 -5.43 12.44 6.36
CA HIS A 150 -5.48 11.32 7.30
C HIS A 150 -6.20 10.08 6.72
N LYS A 151 -5.95 9.79 5.43
CA LYS A 151 -6.74 8.83 4.64
C LYS A 151 -5.87 7.91 3.80
N ALA A 152 -6.23 6.63 3.77
CA ALA A 152 -5.73 5.70 2.76
C ALA A 152 -6.47 5.93 1.43
N LEU A 153 -5.74 6.38 0.42
CA LEU A 153 -6.23 6.68 -0.91
C LEU A 153 -6.43 5.38 -1.69
N ASN A 154 -7.62 5.19 -2.25
CA ASN A 154 -7.86 4.21 -3.31
C ASN A 154 -7.69 4.85 -4.70
N LEU A 155 -7.77 4.06 -5.78
CA LEU A 155 -7.60 4.60 -7.14
C LEU A 155 -8.56 5.75 -7.46
N THR A 156 -9.83 5.64 -7.08
CA THR A 156 -10.83 6.71 -7.29
C THR A 156 -10.48 7.99 -6.53
N ASP A 157 -9.89 7.88 -5.33
CA ASP A 157 -9.42 9.03 -4.59
C ASP A 157 -8.24 9.73 -5.26
N MET A 158 -7.44 8.98 -6.05
CA MET A 158 -6.25 9.49 -6.74
C MET A 158 -6.57 10.22 -8.03
N LEU A 159 -7.61 9.80 -8.75
CA LEU A 159 -7.90 10.26 -10.10
C LEU A 159 -8.84 11.46 -10.13
N LEU A 160 -8.73 12.27 -11.18
CA LEU A 160 -9.77 13.22 -11.56
C LEU A 160 -11.04 12.46 -12.00
N PRO A 161 -12.24 13.03 -11.78
CA PRO A 161 -13.49 12.38 -12.16
C PRO A 161 -13.52 11.97 -13.64
N GLY A 162 -13.93 10.74 -13.92
CA GLY A 162 -14.03 10.19 -15.29
C GLY A 162 -12.72 9.70 -15.90
N GLN A 163 -11.57 9.88 -15.23
CA GLN A 163 -10.26 9.59 -15.84
C GLN A 163 -9.75 8.15 -15.63
N GLU A 164 -10.56 7.25 -15.05
CA GLU A 164 -10.13 5.86 -14.80
C GLU A 164 -9.79 5.11 -16.10
N GLU A 165 -10.57 5.28 -17.16
CA GLU A 165 -10.27 4.64 -18.44
C GLU A 165 -8.94 5.15 -19.03
N THR A 166 -8.67 6.46 -18.93
CA THR A 166 -7.42 7.08 -19.39
C THR A 166 -6.22 6.59 -18.57
N PHE A 167 -6.39 6.44 -17.25
CA PHE A 167 -5.38 5.82 -16.39
C PHE A 167 -5.03 4.40 -16.86
N TRP A 168 -6.03 3.56 -17.11
CA TRP A 168 -5.78 2.19 -17.56
C TRP A 168 -5.24 2.10 -18.99
N LYS A 169 -5.49 3.08 -19.85
CA LYS A 169 -4.80 3.20 -21.15
C LYS A 169 -3.31 3.50 -20.96
N ALA A 170 -2.94 4.39 -20.03
CA ALA A 170 -1.54 4.65 -19.69
C ALA A 170 -0.85 3.40 -19.08
N ALA A 171 -1.56 2.66 -18.22
CA ALA A 171 -1.10 1.38 -17.67
C ALA A 171 -0.82 0.34 -18.76
N ARG A 172 -1.68 0.26 -19.79
CA ARG A 172 -1.47 -0.64 -20.93
C ARG A 172 -0.22 -0.27 -21.73
N VAL A 173 0.09 1.02 -21.87
CA VAL A 173 1.36 1.47 -22.48
C VAL A 173 2.54 1.02 -21.62
N ALA A 174 2.46 1.16 -20.29
CA ALA A 174 3.51 0.67 -19.38
C ALA A 174 3.72 -0.86 -19.49
N HIS A 175 2.64 -1.62 -19.65
CA HIS A 175 2.71 -3.07 -19.90
C HIS A 175 3.41 -3.40 -21.22
N ASN A 176 3.07 -2.71 -22.31
CA ASN A 176 3.73 -2.91 -23.60
C ASN A 176 5.23 -2.58 -23.52
N ASN A 177 5.58 -1.49 -22.81
CA ASN A 177 6.99 -1.14 -22.59
C ASN A 177 7.72 -2.21 -21.78
N TRP A 178 7.07 -2.81 -20.78
CA TRP A 178 7.64 -3.93 -20.01
C TRP A 178 7.89 -5.15 -20.90
N LEU A 179 6.93 -5.54 -21.75
CA LEU A 179 7.11 -6.63 -22.73
C LEU A 179 8.31 -6.37 -23.66
N ILE A 180 8.43 -5.15 -24.19
CA ILE A 180 9.54 -4.76 -25.08
C ILE A 180 10.88 -4.83 -24.33
N ASN A 181 10.96 -4.27 -23.13
CA ASN A 181 12.20 -4.21 -22.36
C ASN A 181 12.67 -5.61 -21.89
N THR A 182 11.73 -6.54 -21.74
CA THR A 182 12.01 -7.94 -21.40
C THR A 182 12.17 -8.85 -22.63
N HIS A 183 12.01 -8.30 -23.84
CA HIS A 183 12.01 -9.02 -25.11
C HIS A 183 10.88 -10.07 -25.27
N LEU A 184 9.88 -10.04 -24.38
CA LEU A 184 8.70 -10.92 -24.42
C LEU A 184 7.67 -10.45 -25.46
N ASP A 185 7.81 -9.23 -25.99
CA ASP A 185 6.98 -8.71 -27.08
C ASP A 185 7.07 -9.54 -28.37
N ARG A 186 8.19 -10.23 -28.57
CA ARG A 186 8.46 -11.08 -29.73
C ARG A 186 7.91 -12.50 -29.59
N GLU A 187 7.47 -12.87 -28.38
CA GLU A 187 6.91 -14.18 -28.08
C GLU A 187 5.38 -14.14 -28.23
N ALA A 188 4.89 -14.41 -29.45
CA ALA A 188 3.46 -14.29 -29.78
C ALA A 188 2.54 -15.09 -28.84
N GLU A 189 2.93 -16.32 -28.48
CA GLU A 189 2.17 -17.12 -27.52
C GLU A 189 2.22 -16.53 -26.10
N PHE A 190 3.34 -15.95 -25.67
CA PHE A 190 3.41 -15.27 -24.36
C PHE A 190 2.42 -14.11 -24.31
N VAL A 191 2.44 -13.21 -25.30
CA VAL A 191 1.55 -12.03 -25.36
C VAL A 191 0.07 -12.44 -25.40
N LYS A 192 -0.23 -13.54 -26.08
CA LYS A 192 -1.58 -14.10 -26.17
C LYS A 192 -2.04 -14.73 -24.84
N THR A 193 -1.16 -15.48 -24.17
CA THR A 193 -1.46 -16.14 -22.89
C THR A 193 -1.55 -15.13 -21.75
N TRP A 194 -0.74 -14.08 -21.79
CA TRP A 194 -0.60 -13.10 -20.70
C TRP A 194 -0.98 -11.68 -21.17
N PRO A 195 -2.25 -11.43 -21.49
CA PRO A 195 -2.70 -10.11 -21.88
C PRO A 195 -2.67 -9.15 -20.69
N PHE A 196 -2.65 -7.85 -20.98
CA PHE A 196 -2.78 -6.81 -19.96
C PHE A 196 -4.04 -7.01 -19.11
N GLN A 197 -3.86 -6.94 -17.78
CA GLN A 197 -4.95 -6.92 -16.80
C GLN A 197 -4.86 -5.67 -15.91
N LYS A 198 -5.98 -5.26 -15.31
CA LYS A 198 -5.98 -4.24 -14.25
C LYS A 198 -5.53 -4.87 -12.93
N THR A 199 -4.97 -4.07 -12.03
CA THR A 199 -4.56 -4.52 -10.69
C THR A 199 -5.10 -3.57 -9.61
N PRO A 200 -5.53 -4.06 -8.44
CA PRO A 200 -5.85 -3.18 -7.31
C PRO A 200 -4.60 -2.56 -6.65
N ASN A 201 -3.41 -3.07 -6.95
CA ASN A 201 -2.17 -2.70 -6.30
C ASN A 201 -1.49 -1.53 -7.02
N VAL A 202 -2.01 -0.33 -6.77
CA VAL A 202 -1.48 0.94 -7.30
C VAL A 202 -0.74 1.67 -6.18
N ALA A 203 0.47 2.16 -6.45
CA ALA A 203 1.25 2.96 -5.50
C ALA A 203 1.72 4.28 -6.12
N LEU A 204 1.52 5.38 -5.38
CA LEU A 204 2.04 6.72 -5.70
C LEU A 204 3.49 6.83 -5.24
N THR A 205 4.40 6.04 -5.83
CA THR A 205 5.84 6.15 -5.54
C THR A 205 6.40 7.46 -6.08
N GLN A 206 7.55 7.92 -5.57
CA GLN A 206 8.12 9.24 -5.89
C GLN A 206 8.33 9.44 -7.39
N ASN A 207 8.86 8.43 -8.08
CA ASN A 207 9.34 8.60 -9.46
C ASN A 207 8.27 8.32 -10.52
N ALA A 208 7.26 7.51 -10.18
CA ALA A 208 6.21 7.08 -11.09
C ALA A 208 5.03 6.50 -10.29
N VAL A 209 3.89 6.31 -10.91
CA VAL A 209 2.84 5.47 -10.34
C VAL A 209 3.19 4.00 -10.62
N THR A 210 3.45 3.24 -9.56
CA THR A 210 3.78 1.81 -9.62
C THR A 210 2.51 0.98 -9.64
N LEU A 211 2.40 0.04 -10.58
CA LEU A 211 1.39 -1.01 -10.59
C LEU A 211 2.07 -2.35 -10.29
N LYS A 212 1.64 -3.04 -9.23
CA LYS A 212 2.18 -4.35 -8.88
C LYS A 212 1.18 -5.46 -9.19
N TYR A 213 1.67 -6.55 -9.75
CA TYR A 213 0.84 -7.68 -10.13
C TYR A 213 1.15 -8.88 -9.24
N ASP A 214 0.09 -9.55 -8.79
CA ASP A 214 0.23 -10.88 -8.19
C ASP A 214 0.77 -11.86 -9.23
N VAL A 215 1.46 -12.90 -8.76
CA VAL A 215 1.98 -13.96 -9.63
C VAL A 215 0.86 -14.54 -10.49
N THR A 216 1.17 -15.04 -11.69
CA THR A 216 0.18 -15.65 -12.60
C THR A 216 -0.94 -14.71 -13.08
N THR A 217 -0.82 -13.39 -12.91
CA THR A 217 -1.81 -12.43 -13.42
C THR A 217 -1.51 -12.02 -14.87
N ILE A 218 -0.28 -11.54 -15.12
CA ILE A 218 0.20 -11.07 -16.43
C ILE A 218 1.52 -11.74 -16.84
N ALA A 219 1.94 -12.77 -16.13
CA ALA A 219 3.17 -13.51 -16.37
C ALA A 219 3.17 -14.83 -15.58
N PRO A 220 3.94 -15.86 -16.00
CA PRO A 220 4.14 -17.08 -15.21
C PRO A 220 4.74 -16.80 -13.83
N SER A 221 4.43 -17.64 -12.84
CA SER A 221 4.89 -17.45 -11.45
C SER A 221 6.42 -17.41 -11.29
N VAL A 222 7.17 -18.04 -12.19
CA VAL A 222 8.65 -18.05 -12.17
C VAL A 222 9.27 -16.66 -12.39
N LEU A 223 8.52 -15.72 -12.99
CA LEU A 223 8.95 -14.32 -13.13
C LEU A 223 8.61 -13.49 -11.88
N GLY A 224 7.97 -14.08 -10.87
CA GLY A 224 7.58 -13.40 -9.64
C GLY A 224 6.51 -12.33 -9.85
N HIS A 225 6.52 -11.34 -8.97
CA HIS A 225 5.60 -10.20 -9.04
C HIS A 225 6.13 -9.15 -10.01
N ILE A 226 5.34 -8.82 -11.03
CA ILE A 226 5.70 -7.79 -12.01
C ILE A 226 5.33 -6.41 -11.47
N GLU A 227 6.25 -5.45 -11.59
CA GLU A 227 5.98 -4.03 -11.35
C GLU A 227 6.03 -3.27 -12.69
N LEU A 228 4.94 -2.58 -13.02
CA LEU A 228 4.89 -1.63 -14.13
C LEU A 228 4.99 -0.21 -13.59
N GLN A 229 5.66 0.66 -14.33
CA GLN A 229 5.86 2.06 -13.96
C GLN A 229 5.15 2.97 -14.95
N ILE A 230 4.23 3.81 -14.47
CA ILE A 230 3.59 4.85 -15.26
C ILE A 230 4.23 6.19 -14.90
N PRO A 231 5.03 6.81 -15.80
CA PRO A 231 5.61 8.11 -15.53
C PRO A 231 4.52 9.16 -15.27
N TYR A 232 4.72 10.03 -14.27
CA TYR A 232 3.74 11.08 -13.93
C TYR A 232 3.39 11.99 -15.12
N ASP A 233 4.33 12.23 -16.04
CA ASP A 233 4.07 12.99 -17.27
C ASP A 233 2.93 12.40 -18.13
N ARG A 234 2.71 11.08 -18.06
CA ARG A 234 1.63 10.39 -18.77
C ARG A 234 0.29 10.49 -18.04
N LEU A 235 0.28 11.05 -16.84
CA LEU A 235 -0.89 11.17 -15.96
C LEU A 235 -1.34 12.62 -15.76
N LYS A 236 -0.76 13.58 -16.49
CA LYS A 236 -1.23 14.97 -16.53
C LYS A 236 -2.68 15.02 -17.02
N GLY A 237 -3.56 15.64 -16.24
CA GLY A 237 -5.00 15.66 -16.50
C GLY A 237 -5.71 14.32 -16.22
N VAL A 238 -5.05 13.38 -15.54
CA VAL A 238 -5.61 12.07 -15.13
C VAL A 238 -5.54 11.94 -13.61
N LEU A 239 -4.36 12.08 -13.03
CA LEU A 239 -4.14 12.12 -11.59
C LEU A 239 -4.50 13.51 -11.04
N LYS A 240 -5.00 13.56 -9.81
CA LYS A 240 -5.21 14.84 -9.12
C LYS A 240 -3.89 15.60 -8.94
N PRO A 241 -3.82 16.90 -9.26
CA PRO A 241 -2.57 17.67 -9.25
C PRO A 241 -1.82 17.62 -7.91
N GLU A 242 -2.53 17.62 -6.79
CA GLU A 242 -1.97 17.57 -5.44
C GLU A 242 -1.28 16.23 -5.08
N LEU A 243 -1.41 15.21 -5.92
CA LEU A 243 -0.77 13.90 -5.74
C LEU A 243 0.44 13.69 -6.66
N PHE A 244 0.83 14.71 -7.43
CA PHE A 244 2.10 14.69 -8.14
C PHE A 244 3.24 14.92 -7.14
N PRO A 245 4.37 14.22 -7.31
CA PRO A 245 5.56 14.45 -6.50
C PRO A 245 6.05 15.89 -6.66
N GLY A 246 6.54 16.48 -5.57
CA GLY A 246 7.21 17.78 -5.63
C GLY A 246 8.57 17.69 -6.34
N ASP A 247 8.99 18.80 -6.97
CA ASP A 247 10.36 18.96 -7.44
C ASP A 247 11.27 19.15 -6.20
N HIS A 248 12.03 18.12 -5.81
CA HIS A 248 13.00 18.17 -4.72
C HIS A 248 14.43 17.99 -5.22
#